data_AF-A0A1A8F940-F1
#
_entry.id   AF-A0A1A8F940-F1
#
_cell.length_a   1.000
_cell.length_b   1.000
_cell.length_c   1.000
_cell.angle_alpha   90.00
_cell.angle_beta   90.00
_cell.angle_gamma   90.00
#
_symmetry.space_group_name_H-M   'P 1'
#
loop_
_entity.id
_entity.type
_entity.pdbx_description
1 polymer ?
#
loop_
_entity_poly.entity_id
_entity_poly.type
_entity_poly.pdbx_seq_one_letter_code
_entity_poly.pdbx_strand_id
1 'polypeptide(L)'
;MMAPACVVFAWFVFNMRSISSAVYLEPQEELNETVICTNDHMEVVIPSAFFLNKVPPVYVWDLHLNDPECRGSEVGDDFVFSIKTN
;
A
#
# COMPACT_ATOMS: atom_id res chain seq x y z
N MET A 1 -50.55 -30.08 -17.81
CA MET A 1 -49.41 -30.85 -17.28
C MET A 1 -48.21 -30.57 -18.18
N MET A 2 -47.57 -29.41 -18.02
CA MET A 2 -46.48 -29.10 -17.09
C MET A 2 -45.14 -29.67 -17.57
N ALA A 3 -44.36 -28.83 -18.26
CA ALA A 3 -42.91 -28.97 -18.32
C ALA A 3 -42.30 -27.56 -18.25
N PRO A 4 -41.81 -27.17 -17.06
CA PRO A 4 -41.31 -25.84 -16.74
C PRO A 4 -39.84 -25.73 -17.19
N ALA A 5 -39.57 -25.84 -18.48
CA ALA A 5 -38.18 -25.83 -18.97
C ALA A 5 -37.55 -24.42 -18.95
N CYS A 6 -38.36 -23.36 -19.01
CA CYS A 6 -37.84 -21.98 -19.01
C CYS A 6 -37.42 -21.48 -17.63
N VAL A 7 -37.92 -22.08 -16.55
CA VAL A 7 -37.66 -21.60 -15.18
C VAL A 7 -36.27 -22.03 -14.68
N VAL A 8 -35.72 -23.13 -15.20
CA VAL A 8 -34.45 -23.70 -14.73
C VAL A 8 -33.25 -22.89 -15.23
N PHE A 9 -33.33 -22.30 -16.42
CA PHE A 9 -32.23 -21.51 -16.99
C PHE A 9 -32.03 -20.13 -16.33
N ALA A 10 -33.06 -19.60 -15.68
CA ALA A 10 -32.96 -18.31 -14.97
C ALA A 10 -32.23 -18.42 -13.62
N TRP A 11 -32.18 -19.60 -13.01
CA TRP A 11 -31.47 -19.82 -11.74
C TRP A 11 -29.96 -20.01 -11.90
N PHE A 12 -29.49 -20.47 -13.07
CA PHE A 12 -28.05 -20.65 -13.30
C PHE A 12 -27.28 -19.33 -13.44
N VAL A 13 -27.93 -18.26 -13.90
CA VAL A 13 -27.29 -16.93 -14.07
C VAL A 13 -27.32 -16.09 -12.79
N PHE A 14 -28.12 -16.48 -11.80
CA PHE A 14 -28.34 -15.71 -10.57
C PHE A 14 -27.47 -16.16 -9.39
N ASN A 15 -26.50 -17.05 -9.61
CA ASN A 15 -25.35 -17.17 -8.70
C ASN A 15 -24.39 -16.02 -9.01
N MET A 16 -24.88 -14.81 -8.70
CA MET A 16 -24.10 -13.60 -8.56
C MET A 16 -22.76 -13.97 -7.92
N ARG A 17 -21.68 -13.69 -8.63
CA ARG A 17 -20.37 -13.45 -8.03
C ARG A 17 -20.55 -12.41 -6.92
N SER A 18 -20.78 -12.85 -5.70
CA SER A 18 -20.46 -12.05 -4.54
C SER A 18 -18.94 -12.05 -4.43
N ILE A 19 -18.29 -11.09 -5.09
CA ILE A 19 -16.93 -10.70 -4.71
C ILE A 19 -17.12 -9.98 -3.39
N SER A 20 -17.00 -10.73 -2.29
CA SER A 20 -16.85 -10.13 -0.99
C SER A 20 -15.50 -9.43 -0.98
N SER A 21 -15.49 -8.09 -1.10
CA SER A 21 -14.31 -7.31 -0.72
C SER A 21 -14.14 -7.46 0.78
N ALA A 22 -13.33 -8.43 1.18
CA ALA A 22 -12.77 -8.44 2.52
C ALA A 22 -11.83 -7.23 2.60
N VAL A 23 -12.27 -6.16 3.26
CA VAL A 23 -11.35 -5.14 3.77
C VAL A 23 -10.57 -5.85 4.87
N TYR A 24 -9.43 -6.42 4.51
CA TYR A 24 -8.44 -6.84 5.48
C TYR A 24 -8.02 -5.58 6.21
N LEU A 25 -8.56 -5.36 7.41
CA LEU A 25 -7.92 -4.49 8.39
C LEU A 25 -6.65 -5.25 8.79
N GLU A 26 -5.58 -5.04 8.02
CA GLU A 26 -4.26 -5.46 8.47
C GLU A 26 -4.07 -4.91 9.89
N PRO A 27 -3.47 -5.70 10.80
CA PRO A 27 -2.98 -5.16 12.06
C PRO A 27 -2.23 -3.87 11.74
N GLN A 28 -2.55 -2.78 12.44
CA GLN A 28 -1.80 -1.54 12.29
C GLN A 28 -0.37 -1.82 12.74
N GLU A 29 0.49 -2.25 11.83
CA GLU A 29 1.93 -2.24 12.04
C GLU A 29 2.30 -0.79 12.28
N GLU A 30 2.85 -0.51 13.46
CA GLU A 30 3.34 0.82 13.78
C GLU A 30 4.55 1.10 12.90
N LEU A 31 4.50 2.22 12.18
CA LEU A 31 5.62 2.72 11.39
C LEU A 31 6.70 3.22 12.35
N ASN A 32 7.86 2.57 12.38
CA ASN A 32 8.99 3.01 13.17
C ASN A 32 9.88 3.98 12.38
N GLU A 33 9.45 5.23 12.25
CA GLU A 33 10.21 6.28 11.57
C GLU A 33 11.16 7.01 12.52
N THR A 34 12.32 7.40 12.01
CA THR A 34 13.26 8.29 12.70
C THR A 34 13.40 9.58 11.92
N VAL A 35 13.16 10.72 12.57
CA VAL A 35 13.33 12.05 11.99
C VAL A 35 14.56 12.70 12.60
N ILE A 36 15.54 13.02 11.75
CA ILE A 36 16.79 13.68 12.13
C ILE A 36 16.74 15.13 11.65
N CYS A 37 16.85 16.07 12.58
CA CYS A 37 16.87 17.49 12.24
C CYS A 37 18.26 18.08 12.52
N THR A 38 18.87 18.65 11.49
CA THR A 38 20.10 19.45 11.62
C THR A 38 19.83 20.90 11.23
N ASN A 39 20.82 21.78 11.39
CA ASN A 39 20.68 23.16 10.92
C ASN A 39 20.64 23.28 9.39
N ASP A 40 21.19 22.29 8.67
CA ASP A 40 21.35 22.37 7.21
C ASP A 40 20.26 21.60 6.45
N HIS A 41 19.76 20.53 7.05
CA HIS A 41 18.79 19.62 6.43
C HIS A 41 18.04 18.78 7.47
N MET A 42 16.93 18.20 7.04
CA MET A 42 16.18 17.18 7.77
C MET A 42 16.27 15.85 7.02
N GLU A 43 16.34 14.74 7.74
CA GLU A 43 16.27 13.40 7.18
C GLU A 43 15.14 12.62 7.83
N VAL A 44 14.41 11.85 7.02
CA VAL A 44 13.42 10.88 7.48
C VAL A 44 13.94 9.51 7.09
N VAL A 45 14.11 8.64 8.09
CA VAL A 45 14.61 7.28 7.95
C VAL A 45 13.49 6.32 8.32
N ILE A 46 13.14 5.43 7.39
CA ILE A 46 12.08 4.43 7.56
C ILE A 46 12.63 3.06 7.22
N PRO A 47 12.50 2.04 8.08
CA PRO A 47 12.88 0.68 7.75
C PRO A 47 12.17 0.18 6.49
N SER A 48 12.94 -0.26 5.48
CA SER A 48 12.43 -0.69 4.18
C SER A 48 11.41 -1.84 4.31
N ALA A 49 11.62 -2.71 5.30
CA ALA A 49 10.74 -3.82 5.63
C ALA A 49 9.26 -3.39 5.83
N PHE A 50 9.01 -2.19 6.35
CA PHE A 50 7.63 -1.70 6.53
C PHE A 50 6.86 -1.64 5.21
N PHE A 51 7.52 -1.17 4.15
CA PHE A 51 6.91 -1.04 2.82
C PHE A 51 7.02 -2.32 2.00
N LEU A 52 8.14 -3.05 2.13
CA LEU A 52 8.39 -4.28 1.40
C LEU A 52 7.53 -5.46 1.89
N ASN A 53 7.05 -5.42 3.14
CA ASN A 53 6.13 -6.44 3.66
C ASN A 53 4.66 -6.24 3.22
N LYS A 54 4.33 -5.10 2.61
CA LYS A 54 2.98 -4.86 2.07
C LYS A 54 2.72 -5.71 0.83
N VAL A 55 1.45 -5.90 0.49
CA VAL A 55 1.03 -6.64 -0.71
C VAL A 55 0.14 -5.73 -1.59
N PRO A 56 0.64 -5.26 -2.74
CA PRO A 56 1.98 -5.46 -3.29
C PRO A 56 3.07 -4.70 -2.50
N PRO A 57 4.35 -5.12 -2.58
CA PRO A 57 5.45 -4.41 -1.94
C PRO A 57 5.59 -3.03 -2.57
N VAL A 58 5.85 -2.03 -1.73
CA VAL A 58 6.09 -0.65 -2.16
C VAL A 58 7.59 -0.39 -2.13
N TYR A 59 8.17 0.04 -3.26
CA TYR A 59 9.60 0.31 -3.35
C TYR A 59 9.88 1.80 -3.20
N VAL A 60 11.12 2.14 -2.82
CA VAL A 60 11.52 3.54 -2.60
C VAL A 60 11.28 4.45 -3.82
N TRP A 61 11.34 3.92 -5.03
CA TRP A 61 11.11 4.67 -6.28
C TRP A 61 9.66 5.18 -6.44
N ASP A 62 8.72 4.50 -5.77
CA ASP A 62 7.30 4.86 -5.75
C ASP A 62 6.98 5.88 -4.65
N LEU A 63 7.96 6.21 -3.80
CA LEU A 63 7.80 7.09 -2.65
C LEU A 63 8.45 8.45 -2.89
N HIS A 64 7.70 9.48 -2.51
CA HIS A 64 8.19 10.85 -2.39
C HIS A 64 7.50 11.51 -1.20
N LEU A 65 8.12 12.53 -0.65
CA LEU A 65 7.47 13.38 0.35
C LEU A 65 6.45 14.31 -0.34
N ASN A 66 5.95 15.33 0.36
CA ASN A 66 4.96 16.26 -0.21
C ASN A 66 5.43 16.95 -1.51
N ASP A 67 6.75 17.12 -1.67
CA ASP A 67 7.36 17.56 -2.93
C ASP A 67 7.77 16.32 -3.76
N PRO A 68 7.29 16.16 -5.01
CA PRO A 68 7.64 15.03 -5.87
C PRO A 68 9.13 14.97 -6.23
N GLU A 69 9.87 16.07 -6.09
CA GLU A 69 11.33 16.10 -6.26
C GLU A 69 12.07 15.58 -5.01
N CYS A 70 11.41 15.55 -3.84
CA CYS A 70 11.93 14.95 -2.61
C CYS A 70 11.69 13.43 -2.60
N ARG A 71 12.39 12.73 -3.50
CA ARG A 71 12.42 11.26 -3.55
C ARG A 71 13.37 10.68 -2.50
N GLY A 72 13.02 9.48 -2.04
CA GLY A 72 13.86 8.71 -1.13
C GLY A 72 14.97 7.95 -1.86
N SER A 73 15.91 7.43 -1.08
CA SER A 73 16.92 6.47 -1.54
C SER A 73 17.01 5.31 -0.54
N GLU A 74 17.38 4.14 -1.03
CA GLU A 74 17.62 2.98 -0.17
C GLU A 74 19.07 2.97 0.31
N VAL A 75 19.26 2.94 1.64
CA VAL A 75 20.57 2.92 2.30
C VAL A 75 20.57 1.78 3.32
N GLY A 76 21.17 0.64 2.95
CA GLY A 76 21.10 -0.55 3.78
C GLY A 76 19.67 -1.10 3.84
N ASP A 77 19.14 -1.28 5.04
CA ASP A 77 17.78 -1.78 5.28
C ASP A 77 16.76 -0.64 5.49
N ASP A 78 17.12 0.61 5.16
CA ASP A 78 16.31 1.80 5.38
C ASP A 78 16.03 2.57 4.07
N PHE A 79 14.87 3.18 4.01
CA PHE A 79 14.52 4.23 3.06
C PHE A 79 14.79 5.59 3.72
N VAL A 80 15.64 6.40 3.07
CA VAL A 80 16.10 7.69 3.57
C VAL A 80 15.62 8.80 2.65
N PHE A 81 14.93 9.79 3.21
CA PHE A 81 14.46 10.98 2.52
C PHE A 81 15.15 12.22 3.12
N SER A 82 15.96 12.92 2.32
CA SER A 82 16.67 14.12 2.76
C SER A 82 15.98 15.38 2.23
N ILE A 83 15.69 16.31 3.14
CA ILE A 83 15.01 17.57 2.89
C ILE A 83 16.01 18.69 3.20
N LYS A 84 16.50 19.35 2.17
CA LYS A 84 17.41 20.49 2.35
C LYS A 84 16.58 21.77 2.52
N THR A 85 16.92 22.56 3.53
CA THR A 85 16.42 23.93 3.63
C THR A 85 17.02 24.74 2.47
N ASN A 86 16.17 25.39 1.67
CA ASN A 86 16.59 26.30 0.60
C ASN A 86 17.17 27.59 1.18
#